data_AF-J7S550-F1
#
_entry.id   AF-J7S550-F1
#
_cell.length_a   1.000
_cell.length_b   1.000
_cell.length_c   1.000
_cell.angle_alpha   90.00
_cell.angle_beta   90.00
_cell.angle_gamma   90.00
#
_symmetry.space_group_name_H-M   'P 1'
#
loop_
_entity.id
_entity.type
_entity.pdbx_description
1 polymer ?
#
loop_
_entity_poly.entity_id
_entity_poly.type
_entity_poly.pdbx_seq_one_letter_code
_entity_poly.pdbx_strand_id
1 'polypeptide(L)'
;MKAKFFFMSLFLIVGGLSWAKGKVSKCDYDISSLPVIVNKPGKWCLNKNLTYSNNKQDAITIQSNDVTIDGNSLYIKGPNNLDTVIRGIIAYDRQNITIKNIHIYGFHTGILFADSTMLAESSMYFGLDYLYNYTEPKSNNIVIKNVIVENPTLQGIHVRGNNFNIKDVHVIDVGPTRTYPHAFATGIYTVGNLCSIERNLVKLGNATGNGENVGIALYMGSGCRISNNDIVFDKWLTWGRNFGIWTKIRKGEYPLIENNSISGASYALGPFGLFRGNIATNVSCSLFVKRKHPKFENVDLGGNVAIKWIPGNGSMQGDGTCPDDIPYAESRYASNPGALSAYSVAIAWGEGGAATLVETFAWFIVAAHYKHELALKIVEGHRGYPDDVVVQAEIMAKKILSSTKLALYSEIMS
;
A
#
# COMPACT_ATOMS: atom_id res chain seq x y z
N MET A 1 59.49 11.64 -49.25
CA MET A 1 58.72 12.58 -48.41
C MET A 1 58.55 11.97 -47.04
N LYS A 2 58.86 12.73 -45.99
CA LYS A 2 58.89 12.31 -44.58
C LYS A 2 57.51 12.48 -43.96
N ALA A 3 56.96 11.46 -43.31
CA ALA A 3 55.85 11.61 -42.36
C ALA A 3 56.34 11.13 -40.98
N LYS A 4 56.41 12.06 -40.03
CA LYS A 4 56.87 11.87 -38.66
C LYS A 4 55.75 11.22 -37.84
N PHE A 5 56.05 10.11 -37.15
CA PHE A 5 55.22 9.55 -36.08
C PHE A 5 55.31 10.47 -34.85
N PHE A 6 54.19 10.98 -34.38
CA PHE A 6 54.08 11.73 -33.12
C PHE A 6 53.58 10.75 -32.04
N PHE A 7 54.47 10.30 -31.17
CA PHE A 7 54.11 9.58 -29.95
C PHE A 7 53.67 10.61 -28.90
N MET A 8 52.35 10.73 -28.68
CA MET A 8 51.81 11.56 -27.61
C MET A 8 51.69 10.70 -26.34
N SER A 9 52.62 10.89 -25.41
CA SER A 9 52.63 10.26 -24.09
C SER A 9 51.50 10.83 -23.23
N LEU A 10 50.55 9.97 -22.83
CA LEU A 10 49.46 10.30 -21.93
C LEU A 10 49.97 10.15 -20.48
N PHE A 11 50.28 11.26 -19.82
CA PHE A 11 50.58 11.29 -18.39
C PHE A 11 49.29 11.02 -17.59
N LEU A 12 49.20 9.83 -16.99
CA LEU A 12 48.22 9.50 -15.95
C LEU A 12 48.53 10.28 -14.67
N ILE A 13 47.76 11.34 -14.41
CA ILE A 13 47.75 12.00 -13.09
C ILE A 13 46.94 11.10 -12.15
N VAL A 14 47.64 10.33 -11.31
CA VAL A 14 47.05 9.65 -10.15
C VAL A 14 46.79 10.72 -9.09
N GLY A 15 45.68 11.44 -9.24
CA GLY A 15 45.15 12.32 -8.20
C GLY A 15 44.55 11.44 -7.11
N GLY A 16 45.19 11.41 -5.93
CA GLY A 16 44.68 10.70 -4.77
C GLY A 16 43.26 11.18 -4.43
N LEU A 17 42.29 10.27 -4.49
CA LEU A 17 40.99 10.46 -3.87
C LEU A 17 41.21 10.52 -2.35
N SER A 18 41.44 11.72 -1.83
CA SER A 18 41.18 12.03 -0.43
C SER A 18 39.67 11.95 -0.23
N TRP A 19 39.21 10.83 0.32
CA TRP A 19 37.88 10.71 0.87
C TRP A 19 37.72 11.80 1.93
N ALA A 20 36.97 12.85 1.59
CA ALA A 20 36.51 13.80 2.59
C ALA A 20 35.72 12.99 3.62
N LYS A 21 36.29 12.83 4.82
CA LYS A 21 35.55 12.34 5.99
C LYS A 21 34.40 13.31 6.20
N GLY A 22 33.21 12.96 5.71
CA GLY A 22 32.00 13.71 6.00
C GLY A 22 31.91 13.90 7.50
N LYS A 23 31.86 15.16 7.94
CA LYS A 23 31.71 15.53 9.35
C LYS A 23 30.42 14.87 9.83
N VAL A 24 30.52 13.78 10.60
CA VAL A 24 29.37 13.15 11.24
C VAL A 24 28.76 14.23 12.10
N SER A 25 27.60 14.77 11.70
CA SER A 25 26.96 15.82 12.48
C SER A 25 26.64 15.22 13.85
N LYS A 26 27.19 15.85 14.89
CA LYS A 26 26.98 15.43 16.27
C LYS A 26 25.47 15.40 16.55
N CYS A 27 25.04 14.39 17.31
CA CYS A 27 23.65 14.27 17.75
C CYS A 27 23.40 15.26 18.89
N ASP A 28 22.21 15.87 18.90
CA ASP A 28 21.81 16.75 19.99
C ASP A 28 21.33 15.92 21.19
N TYR A 29 20.72 14.76 20.91
CA TYR A 29 20.17 13.85 21.90
C TYR A 29 20.42 12.38 21.52
N ASP A 30 20.66 11.54 22.53
CA ASP A 30 20.79 10.10 22.38
C ASP A 30 19.50 9.36 22.75
N ILE A 31 19.09 8.42 21.92
CA ILE A 31 18.05 7.44 22.18
C ILE A 31 18.73 6.16 22.66
N SER A 32 18.71 5.93 23.97
CA SER A 32 19.40 4.80 24.63
C SER A 32 18.46 3.74 25.24
N SER A 33 17.16 3.98 25.18
CA SER A 33 16.10 3.07 25.62
C SER A 33 14.81 3.32 24.84
N LEU A 34 13.93 2.31 24.82
CA LEU A 34 12.57 2.41 24.31
C LEU A 34 11.60 2.04 25.45
N PRO A 35 10.43 2.68 25.53
CA PRO A 35 9.93 3.74 24.65
C PRO A 35 10.61 5.10 24.90
N VAL A 36 10.52 6.02 23.93
CA VAL A 36 11.00 7.40 24.07
C VAL A 36 10.00 8.40 23.49
N ILE A 37 9.85 9.55 24.16
CA ILE A 37 9.08 10.69 23.68
C ILE A 37 10.06 11.79 23.24
N VAL A 38 10.02 12.14 21.96
CA VAL A 38 10.83 13.20 21.36
C VAL A 38 10.04 14.51 21.40
N ASN A 39 10.23 15.27 22.48
CA ASN A 39 9.49 16.51 22.76
C ASN A 39 10.29 17.80 22.52
N LYS A 40 11.53 17.70 22.00
CA LYS A 40 12.38 18.84 21.64
C LYS A 40 12.83 18.75 20.18
N PRO A 41 12.91 19.89 19.46
CA PRO A 41 13.56 19.97 18.16
C PRO A 41 15.01 19.50 18.24
N GLY A 42 15.55 19.03 17.11
CA GLY A 42 16.95 18.65 16.97
C GLY A 42 17.17 17.25 16.41
N LYS A 43 18.44 16.86 16.36
CA LYS A 43 18.89 15.55 15.88
C LYS A 43 18.97 14.55 17.03
N TRP A 44 18.11 13.54 16.98
CA TRP A 44 18.07 12.40 17.90
C TRP A 44 18.68 11.18 17.25
N CYS A 45 19.58 10.50 17.95
CA CYS A 45 20.33 9.38 17.39
C CYS A 45 20.19 8.11 18.22
N LEU A 46 20.05 6.96 17.57
CA LEU A 46 20.31 5.69 18.25
C LEU A 46 21.80 5.60 18.59
N ASN A 47 22.10 5.16 19.81
CA ASN A 47 23.48 4.91 20.26
C ASN A 47 23.80 3.42 20.45
N LYS A 48 22.78 2.56 20.37
CA LYS A 48 22.89 1.10 20.33
C LYS A 48 21.64 0.51 19.67
N ASN A 49 21.70 -0.77 19.35
CA ASN A 49 20.50 -1.53 18.97
C ASN A 49 19.52 -1.60 20.15
N LEU A 50 18.23 -1.37 19.88
CA LEU A 50 17.20 -1.37 20.92
C LEU A 50 16.14 -2.43 20.63
N THR A 51 15.65 -3.06 21.69
CA THR A 51 14.51 -4.01 21.62
C THR A 51 13.37 -3.46 22.44
N TYR A 52 12.19 -3.44 21.87
CA TYR A 52 10.95 -2.98 22.45
C TYR A 52 10.10 -4.17 22.87
N SER A 53 9.88 -4.31 24.18
CA SER A 53 9.13 -5.42 24.78
C SER A 53 7.77 -5.02 25.33
N ASN A 54 7.42 -3.73 25.27
CA ASN A 54 6.16 -3.23 25.81
C ASN A 54 5.04 -3.36 24.75
N ASN A 55 3.80 -3.58 25.20
CA ASN A 55 2.61 -3.78 24.36
C ASN A 55 1.55 -2.67 24.54
N LYS A 56 1.87 -1.57 25.24
CA LYS A 56 0.91 -0.50 25.59
C LYS A 56 1.12 0.83 24.89
N GLN A 57 2.34 1.12 24.44
CA GLN A 57 2.69 2.41 23.82
C GLN A 57 3.61 2.20 22.61
N ASP A 58 3.92 3.25 21.88
CA ASP A 58 4.81 3.19 20.72
C ASP A 58 6.28 3.28 21.11
N ALA A 59 7.15 2.75 20.26
CA ALA A 59 8.58 2.74 20.56
C ALA A 59 9.19 4.15 20.55
N ILE A 60 8.92 4.94 19.52
CA ILE A 60 9.37 6.34 19.42
C ILE A 60 8.18 7.23 19.06
N THR A 61 7.81 8.14 19.97
CA THR A 61 6.73 9.11 19.76
C THR A 61 7.30 10.51 19.58
N ILE A 62 7.11 11.10 18.40
CA ILE A 62 7.57 12.45 18.08
C ILE A 62 6.46 13.45 18.41
N GLN A 63 6.73 14.31 19.41
CA GLN A 63 5.83 15.36 19.87
C GLN A 63 6.31 16.77 19.53
N SER A 64 7.46 16.92 18.86
CA SER A 64 7.99 18.21 18.41
C SER A 64 8.12 18.30 16.88
N ASN A 65 8.16 19.52 16.35
CA ASN A 65 8.55 19.80 14.96
C ASN A 65 10.09 19.88 14.85
N ASP A 66 10.61 19.95 13.63
CA ASP A 66 12.04 20.17 13.37
C ASP A 66 12.92 19.07 14.01
N VAL A 67 12.51 17.82 13.82
CA VAL A 67 13.16 16.63 14.39
C VAL A 67 13.82 15.81 13.30
N THR A 68 15.05 15.38 13.56
CA THR A 68 15.68 14.30 12.80
C THR A 68 15.87 13.08 13.71
N ILE A 69 15.27 11.95 13.35
CA ILE A 69 15.62 10.63 13.89
C ILE A 69 16.66 10.00 12.98
N ASP A 70 17.87 9.79 13.49
CA ASP A 70 18.99 9.14 12.79
C ASP A 70 19.31 7.81 13.48
N GLY A 71 19.06 6.69 12.80
CA GLY A 71 19.34 5.37 13.38
C GLY A 71 20.82 5.04 13.46
N ASN A 72 21.72 5.81 12.83
CA ASN A 72 23.15 5.47 12.75
C ASN A 72 23.41 4.04 12.22
N SER A 73 22.55 3.54 11.33
CA SER A 73 22.55 2.16 10.82
C SER A 73 22.29 1.08 11.89
N LEU A 74 21.76 1.47 13.05
CA LEU A 74 21.31 0.58 14.11
C LEU A 74 19.82 0.25 13.95
N TYR A 75 19.36 -0.73 14.73
CA TYR A 75 17.97 -1.18 14.67
C TYR A 75 17.15 -0.87 15.93
N ILE A 76 15.83 -0.74 15.71
CA ILE A 76 14.81 -0.95 16.73
C ILE A 76 14.01 -2.21 16.39
N LYS A 77 13.90 -3.12 17.36
CA LYS A 77 13.18 -4.39 17.23
C LYS A 77 11.90 -4.34 18.04
N GLY A 78 10.76 -4.51 17.38
CA GLY A 78 9.43 -4.60 17.97
C GLY A 78 9.09 -5.98 18.53
N PRO A 79 7.87 -6.15 19.07
CA PRO A 79 7.46 -7.36 19.76
C PRO A 79 7.18 -8.55 18.81
N ASN A 80 7.08 -8.31 17.50
CA ASN A 80 6.70 -9.31 16.50
C ASN A 80 5.40 -10.04 16.84
N ASN A 81 4.44 -9.30 17.42
CA ASN A 81 3.18 -9.85 17.88
C ASN A 81 2.06 -9.43 16.93
N LEU A 82 1.43 -10.44 16.31
CA LEU A 82 0.36 -10.29 15.33
C LEU A 82 -0.93 -9.73 15.94
N ASP A 83 -1.09 -9.79 17.26
CA ASP A 83 -2.28 -9.35 18.00
C ASP A 83 -2.15 -7.92 18.54
N THR A 84 -1.11 -7.17 18.15
CA THR A 84 -0.84 -5.82 18.65
C THR A 84 -0.92 -4.76 17.55
N VAL A 85 -1.23 -3.52 17.93
CA VAL A 85 -1.25 -2.35 17.03
C VAL A 85 -0.05 -1.42 17.23
N ILE A 86 1.01 -1.90 17.87
CA ILE A 86 2.17 -1.09 18.30
C ILE A 86 2.98 -0.62 17.10
N ARG A 87 3.37 0.67 17.11
CA ARG A 87 4.09 1.34 16.04
C ARG A 87 5.56 1.56 16.40
N GLY A 88 6.42 1.51 15.39
CA GLY A 88 7.87 1.74 15.56
C GLY A 88 8.18 3.20 15.82
N ILE A 89 7.88 4.06 14.84
CA ILE A 89 8.01 5.51 14.95
C ILE A 89 6.69 6.16 14.60
N ILE A 90 6.23 7.08 15.45
CA ILE A 90 4.96 7.77 15.24
C ILE A 90 5.07 9.28 15.45
N ALA A 91 4.36 10.04 14.61
CA ALA A 91 4.16 11.48 14.77
C ALA A 91 2.74 11.87 14.35
N TYR A 92 2.10 12.74 15.16
CA TYR A 92 0.78 13.27 14.85
C TYR A 92 0.85 14.78 14.59
N ASP A 93 0.28 15.26 13.49
CA ASP A 93 0.23 16.69 13.15
C ASP A 93 1.62 17.37 13.28
N ARG A 94 2.67 16.77 12.70
CA ARG A 94 4.05 17.26 12.82
C ARG A 94 4.64 17.70 11.50
N GLN A 95 5.59 18.64 11.60
CA GLN A 95 6.22 19.26 10.46
C GLN A 95 7.75 19.20 10.55
N ASN A 96 8.40 19.20 9.38
CA ASN A 96 9.86 19.21 9.25
C ASN A 96 10.52 18.02 9.96
N ILE A 97 10.02 16.82 9.66
CA ILE A 97 10.50 15.58 10.30
C ILE A 97 11.32 14.77 9.31
N THR A 98 12.54 14.39 9.70
CA THR A 98 13.38 13.47 8.94
C THR A 98 13.58 12.17 9.72
N ILE A 99 13.32 11.03 9.11
CA ILE A 99 13.69 9.69 9.62
C ILE A 99 14.69 9.09 8.64
N LYS A 100 15.86 8.67 9.13
CA LYS A 100 16.90 8.12 8.27
C LYS A 100 17.83 7.11 8.94
N ASN A 101 18.49 6.31 8.10
CA ASN A 101 19.57 5.40 8.49
C ASN A 101 19.19 4.46 9.64
N ILE A 102 17.97 3.91 9.62
CA ILE A 102 17.45 3.07 10.70
C ILE A 102 16.85 1.79 10.13
N HIS A 103 17.03 0.68 10.85
CA HIS A 103 16.31 -0.56 10.61
C HIS A 103 15.21 -0.75 11.66
N ILE A 104 13.96 -0.90 11.22
CA ILE A 104 12.77 -1.07 12.05
C ILE A 104 12.20 -2.46 11.78
N TYR A 105 12.09 -3.30 12.81
CA TYR A 105 11.68 -4.71 12.65
C TYR A 105 10.47 -5.06 13.50
N GLY A 106 9.48 -5.79 12.98
CA GLY A 106 8.50 -6.53 13.79
C GLY A 106 7.50 -5.67 14.57
N PHE A 107 7.10 -4.52 14.02
CA PHE A 107 6.03 -3.66 14.54
C PHE A 107 4.74 -3.88 13.75
N HIS A 108 3.59 -3.44 14.26
CA HIS A 108 2.36 -3.46 13.45
C HIS A 108 2.43 -2.49 12.28
N THR A 109 2.91 -1.28 12.57
CA THR A 109 3.30 -0.29 11.57
C THR A 109 4.72 0.18 11.85
N GLY A 110 5.59 0.15 10.83
CA GLY A 110 6.98 0.57 11.01
C GLY A 110 7.11 2.06 11.32
N ILE A 111 6.60 2.91 10.41
CA ILE A 111 6.57 4.36 10.55
C ILE A 111 5.16 4.88 10.27
N LEU A 112 4.64 5.74 11.14
CA LEU A 112 3.31 6.34 11.02
C LEU A 112 3.35 7.87 11.21
N PHE A 113 2.97 8.60 10.17
CA PHE A 113 2.55 10.00 10.27
C PHE A 113 1.05 10.07 10.05
N ALA A 114 0.31 10.55 11.05
CA ALA A 114 -1.15 10.60 11.04
C ALA A 114 -1.68 11.96 11.53
N ASP A 115 -2.96 12.21 11.31
CA ASP A 115 -3.61 13.37 11.92
C ASP A 115 -4.12 13.01 13.32
N SER A 116 -3.95 13.89 14.32
CA SER A 116 -4.40 13.62 15.71
C SER A 116 -5.91 13.41 15.86
N THR A 117 -6.67 13.88 14.87
CA THR A 117 -8.13 13.76 14.79
C THR A 117 -8.59 12.45 14.18
N MET A 118 -7.68 11.64 13.61
CA MET A 118 -8.01 10.27 13.23
C MET A 118 -8.15 9.45 14.51
N LEU A 119 -9.31 8.84 14.71
CA LEU A 119 -9.47 7.81 15.74
C LEU A 119 -8.37 6.77 15.51
N ALA A 120 -7.61 6.42 16.54
CA ALA A 120 -6.43 5.55 16.47
C ALA A 120 -6.68 4.16 15.84
N GLU A 121 -7.95 3.82 15.59
CA GLU A 121 -8.43 2.57 15.00
C GLU A 121 -9.03 2.73 13.58
N SER A 122 -9.14 3.96 13.06
CA SER A 122 -9.89 4.28 11.83
C SER A 122 -9.15 3.95 10.52
N SER A 123 -7.88 3.55 10.56
CA SER A 123 -7.16 3.08 9.36
C SER A 123 -7.57 1.66 8.92
N MET A 124 -8.44 1.00 9.72
CA MET A 124 -8.86 -0.40 9.63
C MET A 124 -9.66 -0.76 8.36
N TYR A 125 -10.28 0.21 7.70
CA TYR A 125 -11.06 -0.04 6.50
C TYR A 125 -10.70 1.04 5.47
N PHE A 126 -10.08 0.59 4.38
CA PHE A 126 -9.86 1.35 3.13
C PHE A 126 -11.15 2.01 2.57
N GLY A 127 -12.30 1.91 3.24
CA GLY A 127 -13.61 2.40 2.82
C GLY A 127 -14.27 3.44 3.73
N LEU A 128 -13.68 3.90 4.84
CA LEU A 128 -14.31 4.98 5.64
C LEU A 128 -13.81 6.37 5.25
N ASP A 129 -12.55 6.51 4.81
CA ASP A 129 -12.08 7.71 4.06
C ASP A 129 -12.84 7.88 2.72
N TYR A 130 -13.67 6.90 2.33
CA TYR A 130 -14.58 6.98 1.19
C TYR A 130 -15.77 7.91 1.44
N LEU A 131 -16.23 8.04 2.69
CA LEU A 131 -17.37 8.90 3.07
C LEU A 131 -16.95 10.29 3.51
N TYR A 132 -15.71 10.45 3.98
CA TYR A 132 -15.22 11.72 4.47
C TYR A 132 -14.43 12.42 3.37
N ASN A 133 -15.00 13.53 2.89
CA ASN A 133 -14.31 14.57 2.14
C ASN A 133 -12.87 14.71 2.68
N TYR A 134 -11.84 14.28 1.92
CA TYR A 134 -10.47 14.19 2.45
C TYR A 134 -10.13 15.50 3.16
N THR A 135 -10.03 15.50 4.48
CA THR A 135 -9.58 16.69 5.19
C THR A 135 -8.11 16.88 4.87
N GLU A 136 -7.71 18.12 4.64
CA GLU A 136 -6.33 18.43 4.30
C GLU A 136 -5.38 17.86 5.38
N PRO A 137 -4.36 17.07 4.98
CA PRO A 137 -3.40 16.51 5.92
C PRO A 137 -2.69 17.61 6.72
N LYS A 138 -2.48 17.37 8.02
CA LYS A 138 -1.86 18.36 8.92
C LYS A 138 -0.34 18.26 8.98
N SER A 139 0.22 17.08 8.73
CA SER A 139 1.66 16.89 8.68
C SER A 139 2.24 17.45 7.37
N ASN A 140 3.46 17.98 7.42
CA ASN A 140 4.08 18.62 6.26
C ASN A 140 5.62 18.51 6.27
N ASN A 141 6.25 18.49 5.09
CA ASN A 141 7.71 18.46 4.96
C ASN A 141 8.33 17.26 5.70
N ILE A 142 7.96 16.05 5.26
CA ILE A 142 8.40 14.78 5.85
C ILE A 142 9.42 14.11 4.94
N VAL A 143 10.54 13.65 5.50
CA VAL A 143 11.57 12.93 4.74
C VAL A 143 11.84 11.58 5.41
N ILE A 144 11.63 10.49 4.68
CA ILE A 144 11.99 9.13 5.09
C ILE A 144 13.00 8.61 4.08
N LYS A 145 14.24 8.35 4.52
CA LYS A 145 15.29 7.92 3.59
C LYS A 145 16.30 6.94 4.17
N ASN A 146 16.79 6.00 3.36
CA ASN A 146 17.74 4.99 3.81
C ASN A 146 17.22 4.26 5.06
N VAL A 147 16.00 3.74 4.95
CA VAL A 147 15.29 3.05 6.04
C VAL A 147 14.95 1.64 5.58
N ILE A 148 15.13 0.67 6.47
CA ILE A 148 14.64 -0.70 6.28
C ILE A 148 13.50 -0.92 7.27
N VAL A 149 12.33 -1.34 6.79
CA VAL A 149 11.19 -1.78 7.59
C VAL A 149 10.91 -3.24 7.26
N GLU A 150 11.13 -4.13 8.21
CA GLU A 150 11.03 -5.58 8.01
C GLU A 150 9.98 -6.21 8.93
N ASN A 151 9.22 -7.16 8.40
CA ASN A 151 8.15 -7.87 9.10
C ASN A 151 7.11 -6.94 9.77
N PRO A 152 6.64 -5.84 9.14
CA PRO A 152 5.54 -5.09 9.72
C PRO A 152 4.23 -5.90 9.59
N THR A 153 3.43 -6.04 10.64
CA THR A 153 2.25 -6.93 10.57
C THR A 153 1.06 -6.34 9.80
N LEU A 154 1.04 -5.02 9.54
CA LEU A 154 0.00 -4.38 8.72
C LEU A 154 0.57 -3.42 7.66
N GLN A 155 1.42 -2.47 8.05
CA GLN A 155 1.94 -1.44 7.13
C GLN A 155 3.41 -1.18 7.35
N GLY A 156 4.19 -1.07 6.28
CA GLY A 156 5.59 -0.65 6.40
C GLY A 156 5.69 0.82 6.81
N ILE A 157 5.28 1.69 5.90
CA ILE A 157 5.33 3.14 6.07
C ILE A 157 3.94 3.72 5.77
N HIS A 158 3.41 4.52 6.69
CA HIS A 158 2.18 5.26 6.52
C HIS A 158 2.50 6.76 6.65
N VAL A 159 2.20 7.54 5.61
CA VAL A 159 2.31 9.00 5.64
C VAL A 159 1.01 9.67 5.23
N ARG A 160 0.33 10.31 6.19
CA ARG A 160 -0.70 11.31 5.92
C ARG A 160 -0.08 12.69 6.11
N GLY A 161 0.22 13.39 5.02
CA GLY A 161 0.90 14.68 5.04
C GLY A 161 1.09 15.28 3.66
N ASN A 162 1.41 16.57 3.58
CA ASN A 162 1.80 17.25 2.35
C ASN A 162 3.33 17.38 2.25
N ASN A 163 3.84 17.58 1.04
CA ASN A 163 5.27 17.80 0.78
C ASN A 163 6.16 16.74 1.46
N PHE A 164 6.06 15.48 1.03
CA PHE A 164 6.83 14.38 1.62
C PHE A 164 7.69 13.64 0.62
N ASN A 165 8.84 13.12 1.08
CA ASN A 165 9.79 12.36 0.30
C ASN A 165 10.09 11.02 0.99
N ILE A 166 9.73 9.92 0.34
CA ILE A 166 10.05 8.55 0.74
C ILE A 166 11.00 7.98 -0.31
N LYS A 167 12.27 7.82 0.05
CA LYS A 167 13.28 7.40 -0.91
C LYS A 167 14.32 6.45 -0.38
N ASP A 168 14.81 5.58 -1.24
CA ASP A 168 15.86 4.64 -0.88
C ASP A 168 15.46 3.83 0.38
N VAL A 169 14.18 3.42 0.47
CA VAL A 169 13.66 2.59 1.57
C VAL A 169 13.39 1.16 1.12
N HIS A 170 13.58 0.22 2.03
CA HIS A 170 13.22 -1.19 1.84
C HIS A 170 12.08 -1.53 2.80
N VAL A 171 10.92 -1.92 2.26
CA VAL A 171 9.81 -2.45 3.05
C VAL A 171 9.64 -3.92 2.69
N ILE A 172 9.82 -4.80 3.67
CA ILE A 172 9.97 -6.25 3.44
C ILE A 172 9.02 -7.02 4.34
N ASP A 173 8.34 -8.02 3.75
CA ASP A 173 7.51 -9.03 4.41
C ASP A 173 6.37 -8.42 5.24
N VAL A 174 5.59 -7.53 4.62
CA VAL A 174 4.40 -6.95 5.26
C VAL A 174 3.31 -8.02 5.44
N GLY A 175 2.72 -8.05 6.63
CA GLY A 175 1.62 -8.94 7.01
C GLY A 175 2.04 -10.38 7.31
N PRO A 176 1.12 -11.21 7.83
CA PRO A 176 -0.26 -10.86 8.16
C PRO A 176 -0.37 -10.25 9.57
N THR A 177 -1.52 -9.64 9.88
CA THR A 177 -1.92 -9.30 11.25
C THR A 177 -3.07 -10.20 11.71
N ARG A 178 -3.27 -10.33 13.03
CA ARG A 178 -4.47 -10.94 13.64
C ARG A 178 -5.39 -9.91 14.29
N THR A 179 -4.96 -8.65 14.37
CA THR A 179 -5.79 -7.54 14.87
C THR A 179 -7.06 -7.34 14.04
N TYR A 180 -7.03 -7.70 12.75
CA TYR A 180 -8.17 -7.58 11.84
C TYR A 180 -8.32 -8.84 10.97
N PRO A 181 -9.54 -9.38 10.82
CA PRO A 181 -9.78 -10.64 10.11
C PRO A 181 -9.54 -10.56 8.58
N HIS A 182 -9.63 -9.36 7.99
CA HIS A 182 -9.50 -9.12 6.55
C HIS A 182 -8.65 -7.87 6.28
N ALA A 183 -7.37 -7.94 6.64
CA ALA A 183 -6.48 -6.79 6.70
C ALA A 183 -5.68 -6.60 5.40
N PHE A 184 -5.51 -5.34 5.00
CA PHE A 184 -4.71 -4.97 3.84
C PHE A 184 -3.26 -4.82 4.27
N ALA A 185 -2.38 -5.69 3.75
CA ALA A 185 -0.95 -5.56 3.97
C ALA A 185 -0.40 -4.56 2.93
N THR A 186 0.04 -3.39 3.40
CA THR A 186 0.52 -2.31 2.50
C THR A 186 1.98 -1.98 2.75
N GLY A 187 2.79 -1.94 1.71
CA GLY A 187 4.19 -1.55 1.78
C GLY A 187 4.32 -0.09 2.21
N ILE A 188 3.90 0.81 1.31
CA ILE A 188 3.91 2.26 1.51
C ILE A 188 2.48 2.77 1.32
N TYR A 189 1.86 3.27 2.38
CA TYR A 189 0.53 3.88 2.35
C TYR A 189 0.66 5.40 2.52
N THR A 190 0.09 6.17 1.60
CA THR A 190 0.24 7.62 1.60
C THR A 190 -1.06 8.36 1.29
N VAL A 191 -1.24 9.51 1.94
CA VAL A 191 -2.34 10.44 1.73
C VAL A 191 -1.78 11.87 1.71
N GLY A 192 -1.97 12.60 0.62
CA GLY A 192 -1.61 14.02 0.51
C GLY A 192 -0.99 14.41 -0.82
N ASN A 193 -0.47 15.63 -0.89
CA ASN A 193 0.00 16.28 -2.11
C ASN A 193 1.50 16.58 -2.09
N LEU A 194 2.05 16.94 -3.25
CA LEU A 194 3.43 17.41 -3.45
C LEU A 194 4.48 16.37 -3.01
N CYS A 195 4.29 15.11 -3.37
CA CYS A 195 5.09 14.01 -2.84
C CYS A 195 6.07 13.38 -3.84
N SER A 196 7.08 12.71 -3.30
CA SER A 196 8.10 11.97 -4.04
C SER A 196 8.28 10.61 -3.40
N ILE A 197 7.93 9.53 -4.11
CA ILE A 197 8.12 8.14 -3.66
C ILE A 197 9.07 7.46 -4.65
N GLU A 198 10.36 7.40 -4.33
CA GLU A 198 11.39 7.07 -5.32
C GLU A 198 12.43 6.04 -4.87
N ARG A 199 12.85 5.17 -5.79
CA ARG A 199 13.96 4.21 -5.57
C ARG A 199 13.75 3.34 -4.33
N ASN A 200 12.53 2.90 -4.11
CA ASN A 200 12.18 2.03 -2.99
C ASN A 200 12.06 0.59 -3.45
N LEU A 201 12.46 -0.34 -2.58
CA LEU A 201 12.18 -1.76 -2.72
C LEU A 201 11.00 -2.10 -1.80
N VAL A 202 9.90 -2.58 -2.37
CA VAL A 202 8.73 -3.04 -1.62
C VAL A 202 8.51 -4.51 -1.92
N LYS A 203 8.80 -5.37 -0.95
CA LYS A 203 8.60 -6.81 -1.02
C LYS A 203 7.49 -7.21 -0.05
N LEU A 204 6.37 -7.68 -0.58
CA LEU A 204 5.18 -7.96 0.21
C LEU A 204 5.07 -9.43 0.58
N GLY A 205 4.70 -9.65 1.85
CA GLY A 205 4.33 -10.95 2.38
C GLY A 205 2.85 -11.27 2.15
N ASN A 206 2.12 -11.43 3.26
CA ASN A 206 0.76 -11.99 3.24
C ASN A 206 -0.28 -11.03 3.81
N ALA A 207 -1.32 -10.73 3.04
CA ALA A 207 -2.54 -10.15 3.58
C ALA A 207 -3.25 -11.12 4.55
N THR A 208 -4.10 -10.58 5.42
CA THR A 208 -4.91 -11.39 6.35
C THR A 208 -6.26 -11.72 5.74
N GLY A 209 -6.67 -12.99 5.80
CA GLY A 209 -7.98 -13.43 5.33
C GLY A 209 -8.21 -13.09 3.86
N ASN A 210 -9.28 -12.34 3.57
CA ASN A 210 -9.61 -11.86 2.22
C ASN A 210 -9.03 -10.47 1.90
N GLY A 211 -8.12 -9.97 2.74
CA GLY A 211 -7.46 -8.70 2.53
C GLY A 211 -6.59 -8.70 1.28
N GLU A 212 -6.14 -7.52 0.89
CA GLU A 212 -5.35 -7.31 -0.32
C GLU A 212 -3.91 -6.91 0.04
N ASN A 213 -2.98 -7.23 -0.86
CA ASN A 213 -1.62 -6.74 -0.77
C ASN A 213 -1.49 -5.51 -1.67
N VAL A 214 -0.93 -4.42 -1.14
CA VAL A 214 -0.69 -3.19 -1.92
C VAL A 214 0.76 -2.76 -1.79
N GLY A 215 1.48 -2.63 -2.90
CA GLY A 215 2.87 -2.16 -2.93
C GLY A 215 2.97 -0.73 -2.42
N ILE A 216 2.45 0.18 -3.24
CA ILE A 216 2.39 1.60 -2.93
C ILE A 216 0.95 2.06 -3.11
N ALA A 217 0.34 2.64 -2.07
CA ALA A 217 -0.96 3.27 -2.13
C ALA A 217 -0.81 4.79 -2.00
N LEU A 218 -1.39 5.53 -2.94
CA LEU A 218 -1.46 6.98 -2.93
C LEU A 218 -2.91 7.46 -3.00
N TYR A 219 -3.29 8.23 -1.99
CA TYR A 219 -4.56 8.93 -1.90
C TYR A 219 -4.35 10.43 -2.00
N MET A 220 -5.23 11.13 -2.71
CA MET A 220 -4.93 12.46 -3.26
C MET A 220 -3.75 12.33 -4.24
N GLY A 221 -2.87 13.31 -4.34
CA GLY A 221 -1.64 13.17 -5.11
C GLY A 221 -1.40 14.27 -6.13
N SER A 222 -2.00 15.45 -5.93
CA SER A 222 -1.67 16.63 -6.72
C SER A 222 -0.17 16.92 -6.60
N GLY A 223 0.53 16.96 -7.73
CA GLY A 223 1.98 17.19 -7.78
C GLY A 223 2.83 16.05 -7.20
N CYS A 224 2.29 14.84 -7.08
CA CYS A 224 3.05 13.67 -6.64
C CYS A 224 3.77 12.95 -7.80
N ARG A 225 4.93 12.37 -7.48
CA ARG A 225 5.71 11.49 -8.36
C ARG A 225 6.04 10.17 -7.67
N ILE A 226 5.75 9.05 -8.33
CA ILE A 226 6.11 7.70 -7.90
C ILE A 226 7.03 7.12 -8.97
N SER A 227 8.34 7.02 -8.68
CA SER A 227 9.29 6.64 -9.72
C SER A 227 10.42 5.70 -9.30
N ASN A 228 10.86 4.85 -10.23
CA ASN A 228 12.01 3.97 -10.03
C ASN A 228 11.89 3.04 -8.82
N ASN A 229 10.67 2.64 -8.45
CA ASN A 229 10.44 1.68 -7.37
C ASN A 229 10.46 0.25 -7.94
N ASP A 230 10.92 -0.69 -7.12
CA ASP A 230 10.82 -2.13 -7.40
C ASP A 230 9.84 -2.77 -6.41
N ILE A 231 8.76 -3.33 -6.93
CA ILE A 231 7.64 -3.86 -6.16
C ILE A 231 7.49 -5.33 -6.48
N VAL A 232 7.68 -6.19 -5.48
CA VAL A 232 7.70 -7.63 -5.63
C VAL A 232 6.69 -8.27 -4.70
N PHE A 233 5.85 -9.14 -5.26
CA PHE A 233 4.96 -10.00 -4.50
C PHE A 233 5.51 -11.43 -4.54
N ASP A 234 5.77 -12.01 -3.37
CA ASP A 234 6.35 -13.37 -3.29
C ASP A 234 5.36 -14.47 -3.67
N LYS A 235 4.07 -14.17 -3.55
CA LYS A 235 3.01 -15.11 -3.85
C LYS A 235 1.78 -14.40 -4.37
N TRP A 236 1.02 -15.13 -5.17
CA TRP A 236 -0.36 -14.76 -5.42
C TRP A 236 -1.23 -15.22 -4.27
N LEU A 237 -2.07 -14.30 -3.82
CA LEU A 237 -2.95 -14.58 -2.71
C LEU A 237 -4.02 -15.58 -3.15
N THR A 238 -4.30 -16.54 -2.26
CA THR A 238 -5.47 -17.38 -2.42
C THR A 238 -6.74 -16.53 -2.37
N TRP A 239 -6.79 -15.49 -1.53
CA TRP A 239 -7.94 -14.61 -1.37
C TRP A 239 -7.50 -13.14 -1.45
N GLY A 240 -8.24 -12.30 -2.17
CA GLY A 240 -7.86 -10.91 -2.42
C GLY A 240 -7.01 -10.72 -3.68
N ARG A 241 -6.41 -9.54 -3.81
CA ARG A 241 -5.64 -9.11 -4.98
C ARG A 241 -4.28 -8.55 -4.56
N ASN A 242 -3.31 -8.65 -5.47
CA ASN A 242 -2.04 -7.93 -5.37
C ASN A 242 -2.11 -6.68 -6.25
N PHE A 243 -1.99 -5.50 -5.66
CA PHE A 243 -1.92 -4.22 -6.38
C PHE A 243 -0.52 -3.63 -6.30
N GLY A 244 0.17 -3.49 -7.44
CA GLY A 244 1.51 -2.89 -7.48
C GLY A 244 1.49 -1.45 -6.95
N ILE A 245 0.94 -0.54 -7.74
CA ILE A 245 0.74 0.86 -7.36
C ILE A 245 -0.75 1.16 -7.42
N TRP A 246 -1.38 1.43 -6.28
CA TRP A 246 -2.76 1.87 -6.19
C TRP A 246 -2.82 3.39 -6.04
N THR A 247 -3.65 4.03 -6.85
CA THR A 247 -3.88 5.47 -6.79
C THR A 247 -5.37 5.75 -6.67
N LYS A 248 -5.73 6.75 -5.87
CA LYS A 248 -7.07 7.31 -5.79
C LYS A 248 -6.98 8.82 -5.58
N ILE A 249 -7.41 9.57 -6.57
CA ILE A 249 -7.14 11.02 -6.68
C ILE A 249 -8.45 11.82 -6.61
N ARG A 250 -8.37 13.14 -6.36
CA ARG A 250 -9.48 14.04 -6.70
C ARG A 250 -9.45 14.36 -8.20
N LYS A 251 -10.59 14.75 -8.76
CA LYS A 251 -10.69 15.13 -10.18
C LYS A 251 -9.68 16.23 -10.51
N GLY A 252 -8.84 16.00 -11.52
CA GLY A 252 -7.81 16.95 -11.97
C GLY A 252 -6.43 16.78 -11.32
N GLU A 253 -6.28 15.86 -10.36
CA GLU A 253 -5.00 15.58 -9.72
C GLU A 253 -4.34 14.35 -10.35
N TYR A 254 -3.46 14.51 -11.33
CA TYR A 254 -2.82 13.36 -11.98
C TYR A 254 -1.37 13.20 -11.50
N PRO A 255 -1.09 12.33 -10.51
CA PRO A 255 0.28 12.01 -10.14
C PRO A 255 1.03 11.39 -11.33
N LEU A 256 2.35 11.58 -11.39
CA LEU A 256 3.21 10.93 -12.38
C LEU A 256 3.76 9.62 -11.81
N ILE A 257 3.42 8.50 -12.45
CA ILE A 257 3.88 7.16 -12.09
C ILE A 257 4.79 6.66 -13.21
N GLU A 258 6.08 6.51 -12.94
CA GLU A 258 7.01 6.17 -14.02
C GLU A 258 8.20 5.30 -13.65
N ASN A 259 8.65 4.51 -14.62
CA ASN A 259 9.87 3.70 -14.52
C ASN A 259 9.86 2.76 -13.30
N ASN A 260 8.69 2.29 -12.88
CA ASN A 260 8.58 1.33 -11.79
C ASN A 260 8.65 -0.10 -12.35
N SER A 261 9.31 -0.98 -11.61
CA SER A 261 9.35 -2.43 -11.83
C SER A 261 8.34 -3.09 -10.88
N ILE A 262 7.45 -3.91 -11.42
CA ILE A 262 6.39 -4.57 -10.65
C ILE A 262 6.35 -6.05 -11.04
N SER A 263 6.48 -6.96 -10.07
CA SER A 263 6.47 -8.41 -10.34
C SER A 263 5.50 -9.14 -9.43
N GLY A 264 4.65 -9.99 -10.02
CA GLY A 264 3.73 -10.84 -9.25
C GLY A 264 2.43 -10.16 -8.82
N ALA A 265 2.08 -9.03 -9.43
CA ALA A 265 0.83 -8.33 -9.14
C ALA A 265 -0.38 -8.99 -9.83
N SER A 266 -1.56 -8.85 -9.24
CA SER A 266 -2.82 -9.08 -9.98
C SER A 266 -3.05 -7.92 -10.94
N TYR A 267 -2.95 -6.71 -10.41
CA TYR A 267 -2.98 -5.46 -11.15
C TYR A 267 -1.73 -4.65 -10.85
N ALA A 268 -0.98 -4.29 -11.88
CA ALA A 268 0.28 -3.57 -11.67
C ALA A 268 0.05 -2.09 -11.33
N LEU A 269 -0.84 -1.43 -12.07
CA LEU A 269 -1.08 0.01 -11.99
C LEU A 269 -2.55 0.32 -11.73
N GLY A 270 -2.77 1.23 -10.79
CA GLY A 270 -4.07 1.69 -10.36
C GLY A 270 -4.81 2.51 -11.42
N PRO A 271 -6.05 2.91 -11.13
CA PRO A 271 -6.93 3.51 -12.13
C PRO A 271 -6.56 4.95 -12.51
N PHE A 272 -5.73 5.65 -11.74
CA PHE A 272 -5.53 7.09 -11.89
C PHE A 272 -4.08 7.54 -11.97
N GLY A 273 -3.79 8.48 -12.86
CA GLY A 273 -2.47 9.11 -12.97
C GLY A 273 -1.99 9.20 -14.41
N LEU A 274 -0.80 9.76 -14.56
CA LEU A 274 -0.04 9.78 -15.80
C LEU A 274 1.02 8.68 -15.71
N PHE A 275 1.02 7.74 -16.63
CA PHE A 275 1.84 6.53 -16.55
C PHE A 275 2.89 6.51 -17.65
N ARG A 276 4.17 6.29 -17.33
CA ARG A 276 5.24 6.21 -18.33
C ARG A 276 6.29 5.16 -17.99
N GLY A 277 6.69 4.34 -18.94
CA GLY A 277 7.89 3.49 -18.77
C GLY A 277 7.82 2.44 -17.66
N ASN A 278 6.63 2.12 -17.14
CA ASN A 278 6.48 1.12 -16.08
C ASN A 278 6.54 -0.29 -16.67
N ILE A 279 7.26 -1.20 -16.01
CA ILE A 279 7.42 -2.58 -16.44
C ILE A 279 6.76 -3.49 -15.40
N ALA A 280 5.83 -4.31 -15.86
CA ALA A 280 5.18 -5.31 -15.03
C ALA A 280 5.44 -6.72 -15.57
N THR A 281 5.80 -7.66 -14.69
CA THR A 281 6.02 -9.07 -15.03
C THR A 281 5.20 -9.97 -14.11
N ASN A 282 4.91 -11.18 -14.56
CA ASN A 282 4.06 -12.13 -13.82
C ASN A 282 2.73 -11.51 -13.36
N VAL A 283 2.09 -10.76 -14.25
CA VAL A 283 0.79 -10.13 -13.96
C VAL A 283 -0.32 -11.15 -14.19
N SER A 284 -1.23 -11.34 -13.21
CA SER A 284 -2.34 -12.30 -13.37
C SER A 284 -3.57 -11.73 -14.07
N CYS A 285 -3.94 -10.48 -13.78
CA CYS A 285 -5.07 -9.81 -14.44
C CYS A 285 -4.62 -8.90 -15.59
N SER A 286 -4.18 -7.69 -15.27
CA SER A 286 -3.96 -6.61 -16.24
C SER A 286 -2.90 -5.63 -15.76
N LEU A 287 -2.23 -4.96 -16.70
CA LEU A 287 -1.32 -3.86 -16.40
C LEU A 287 -2.05 -2.75 -15.63
N PHE A 288 -3.21 -2.34 -16.15
CA PHE A 288 -4.05 -1.30 -15.54
C PHE A 288 -5.32 -1.89 -14.94
N VAL A 289 -5.72 -1.37 -13.79
CA VAL A 289 -7.09 -1.49 -13.29
C VAL A 289 -8.01 -0.73 -14.24
N LYS A 290 -8.99 -1.42 -14.84
CA LYS A 290 -10.00 -0.80 -15.70
C LYS A 290 -11.21 -0.37 -14.86
N ARG A 291 -11.77 0.82 -15.14
CA ARG A 291 -13.05 1.29 -14.58
C ARG A 291 -14.09 1.48 -15.68
N LYS A 292 -15.38 1.19 -15.41
CA LYS A 292 -16.50 1.34 -16.38
C LYS A 292 -16.72 2.80 -16.79
N HIS A 293 -16.26 3.77 -15.99
CA HIS A 293 -16.56 5.19 -16.21
C HIS A 293 -15.42 5.91 -16.95
N PRO A 294 -15.65 6.40 -18.18
CA PRO A 294 -14.62 6.99 -19.05
C PRO A 294 -14.17 8.40 -18.62
N LYS A 295 -14.69 8.95 -17.52
CA LYS A 295 -14.36 10.31 -17.06
C LYS A 295 -13.13 10.36 -16.14
N PHE A 296 -12.57 9.21 -15.82
CA PHE A 296 -11.58 8.99 -14.77
C PHE A 296 -10.54 8.01 -15.28
N GLU A 297 -9.79 8.43 -16.31
CA GLU A 297 -8.91 7.54 -17.05
C GLU A 297 -7.46 7.69 -16.60
N ASN A 298 -6.79 6.54 -16.55
CA ASN A 298 -5.34 6.46 -16.62
C ASN A 298 -4.88 7.08 -17.95
N VAL A 299 -3.86 7.93 -17.89
CA VAL A 299 -3.27 8.49 -19.11
C VAL A 299 -1.95 7.77 -19.34
N ASP A 300 -1.95 6.84 -20.29
CA ASP A 300 -0.73 6.17 -20.74
C ASP A 300 0.09 7.13 -21.62
N LEU A 301 1.23 7.59 -21.10
CA LEU A 301 2.19 8.45 -21.80
C LEU A 301 3.21 7.65 -22.65
N GLY A 302 3.09 6.33 -22.69
CA GLY A 302 3.93 5.42 -23.47
C GLY A 302 5.00 4.68 -22.66
N GLY A 303 5.49 3.58 -23.24
CA GLY A 303 6.55 2.75 -22.68
C GLY A 303 6.13 1.85 -21.51
N ASN A 304 4.85 1.81 -21.17
CA ASN A 304 4.34 0.88 -20.16
C ASN A 304 4.17 -0.52 -20.77
N VAL A 305 4.72 -1.54 -20.11
CA VAL A 305 4.73 -2.93 -20.62
C VAL A 305 4.30 -3.87 -19.52
N ALA A 306 3.43 -4.83 -19.84
CA ALA A 306 3.13 -5.96 -18.98
C ALA A 306 3.38 -7.28 -19.69
N ILE A 307 4.06 -8.19 -19.00
CA ILE A 307 4.14 -9.60 -19.37
C ILE A 307 3.18 -10.36 -18.47
N LYS A 308 2.11 -10.87 -19.08
CA LYS A 308 1.14 -11.72 -18.38
C LYS A 308 1.80 -13.05 -18.03
N TRP A 309 1.47 -13.58 -16.86
CA TRP A 309 1.94 -14.91 -16.50
C TRP A 309 1.28 -15.99 -17.37
N ILE A 310 2.05 -17.04 -17.67
CA ILE A 310 1.59 -18.23 -18.38
C ILE A 310 1.74 -19.43 -17.42
N PRO A 311 0.67 -20.22 -17.20
CA PRO A 311 0.74 -21.40 -16.35
C PRO A 311 1.87 -22.35 -16.74
N GLY A 312 2.65 -22.79 -15.75
CA GLY A 312 3.72 -23.80 -15.92
C GLY A 312 5.15 -23.26 -16.03
N ASN A 313 5.39 -21.95 -15.93
CA ASN A 313 6.72 -21.36 -16.15
C ASN A 313 7.24 -20.43 -15.03
N GLY A 314 6.82 -20.63 -13.77
CA GLY A 314 7.20 -19.71 -12.68
C GLY A 314 7.34 -20.35 -11.30
N SER A 315 8.17 -19.72 -10.46
CA SER A 315 8.47 -20.07 -9.07
C SER A 315 7.52 -19.45 -8.03
N MET A 316 6.53 -18.66 -8.46
CA MET A 316 5.55 -18.04 -7.57
C MET A 316 4.50 -19.05 -7.10
N GLN A 317 4.20 -19.04 -5.80
CA GLN A 317 3.12 -19.84 -5.22
C GLN A 317 1.75 -19.19 -5.49
N GLY A 318 0.76 -19.99 -5.87
CA GLY A 318 -0.61 -19.56 -6.21
C GLY A 318 -1.04 -19.99 -7.62
N ASP A 319 -2.33 -19.87 -7.96
CA ASP A 319 -2.87 -20.38 -9.24
C ASP A 319 -2.80 -19.38 -10.41
N GLY A 320 -2.54 -18.10 -10.13
CA GLY A 320 -2.41 -17.06 -11.16
C GLY A 320 -3.67 -16.70 -11.89
N THR A 321 -4.81 -17.17 -11.40
CA THR A 321 -6.08 -16.83 -11.98
C THR A 321 -6.41 -15.41 -11.58
N CYS A 322 -6.94 -14.63 -12.52
CA CYS A 322 -7.39 -13.29 -12.20
C CYS A 322 -8.60 -13.41 -11.25
N PRO A 323 -8.57 -12.81 -10.04
CA PRO A 323 -9.67 -12.91 -9.09
C PRO A 323 -11.00 -12.34 -9.60
N ASP A 324 -10.93 -11.49 -10.61
CA ASP A 324 -12.10 -10.85 -11.22
C ASP A 324 -12.64 -11.61 -12.46
N ASP A 325 -12.08 -12.79 -12.79
CA ASP A 325 -12.64 -13.68 -13.81
C ASP A 325 -13.96 -14.29 -13.29
N ILE A 326 -15.08 -14.08 -14.00
CA ILE A 326 -16.44 -14.38 -13.53
C ILE A 326 -16.59 -15.86 -13.12
N PRO A 327 -16.29 -16.86 -13.98
CA PRO A 327 -16.27 -18.26 -13.60
C PRO A 327 -15.44 -18.58 -12.35
N TYR A 328 -14.30 -17.91 -12.19
CA TYR A 328 -13.44 -18.11 -11.03
C TYR A 328 -14.04 -17.48 -9.77
N ALA A 329 -14.58 -16.26 -9.87
CA ALA A 329 -15.30 -15.60 -8.79
C ALA A 329 -16.55 -16.42 -8.35
N GLU A 330 -17.31 -16.97 -9.32
CA GLU A 330 -18.45 -17.86 -9.06
C GLU A 330 -18.03 -19.14 -8.33
N SER A 331 -16.98 -19.83 -8.81
CA SER A 331 -16.43 -21.04 -8.18
C SER A 331 -15.90 -20.76 -6.76
N ARG A 332 -15.19 -19.65 -6.60
CA ARG A 332 -14.64 -19.20 -5.31
C ARG A 332 -15.74 -18.85 -4.32
N TYR A 333 -16.79 -18.18 -4.77
CA TYR A 333 -17.97 -17.86 -3.98
C TYR A 333 -18.66 -19.12 -3.45
N ALA A 334 -18.88 -20.10 -4.31
CA ALA A 334 -19.48 -21.37 -3.92
C ALA A 334 -18.65 -22.11 -2.84
N SER A 335 -17.32 -22.00 -2.90
CA SER A 335 -16.40 -22.65 -1.94
C SER A 335 -16.23 -21.92 -0.60
N ASN A 336 -16.45 -20.61 -0.56
CA ASN A 336 -16.33 -19.79 0.65
C ASN A 336 -17.18 -18.52 0.53
N PRO A 337 -18.47 -18.56 0.94
CA PRO A 337 -19.35 -17.40 0.89
C PRO A 337 -18.88 -16.22 1.76
N GLY A 338 -18.03 -16.50 2.77
CA GLY A 338 -17.33 -15.52 3.60
C GLY A 338 -16.17 -14.80 2.91
N ALA A 339 -15.80 -15.22 1.70
CA ALA A 339 -14.71 -14.64 0.91
C ALA A 339 -15.07 -13.30 0.24
N LEU A 340 -16.32 -12.83 0.36
CA LEU A 340 -16.65 -11.45 0.05
C LEU A 340 -15.85 -10.55 0.98
N SER A 341 -14.67 -10.12 0.54
CA SER A 341 -14.28 -8.78 0.93
C SER A 341 -15.38 -7.89 0.34
N ALA A 342 -16.17 -7.25 1.20
CA ALA A 342 -17.13 -6.21 0.80
C ALA A 342 -16.45 -5.17 -0.12
N TYR A 343 -15.12 -5.09 -0.06
CA TYR A 343 -14.23 -4.31 -0.91
C TYR A 343 -13.99 -4.90 -2.31
N SER A 344 -14.04 -6.22 -2.52
CA SER A 344 -13.87 -6.86 -3.83
C SER A 344 -15.06 -6.54 -4.73
N VAL A 345 -16.26 -6.52 -4.16
CA VAL A 345 -17.49 -6.08 -4.84
C VAL A 345 -17.53 -4.55 -4.96
N ALA A 346 -17.17 -3.81 -3.91
CA ALA A 346 -17.21 -2.33 -3.93
C ALA A 346 -16.07 -1.66 -4.74
N ILE A 347 -14.93 -2.33 -4.95
CA ILE A 347 -13.83 -1.83 -5.82
C ILE A 347 -13.86 -2.42 -7.22
N ALA A 348 -14.38 -3.65 -7.41
CA ALA A 348 -14.67 -4.11 -8.78
C ALA A 348 -15.50 -3.06 -9.53
N TRP A 349 -16.31 -2.26 -8.82
CA TRP A 349 -17.00 -1.11 -9.39
C TRP A 349 -17.15 0.01 -8.36
N GLY A 350 -16.09 0.76 -8.11
CA GLY A 350 -16.08 1.84 -7.11
C GLY A 350 -15.96 3.23 -7.72
N GLU A 351 -16.83 3.57 -8.68
CA GLU A 351 -17.09 4.96 -9.11
C GLU A 351 -18.25 5.12 -10.11
N GLY A 352 -19.10 4.10 -10.23
CA GLY A 352 -20.22 4.21 -11.16
C GLY A 352 -21.43 4.88 -10.58
N GLY A 353 -22.20 5.51 -11.47
CA GLY A 353 -23.53 6.02 -11.17
C GLY A 353 -24.46 4.90 -10.68
N ALA A 354 -25.77 5.16 -10.65
CA ALA A 354 -26.77 4.25 -10.09
C ALA A 354 -26.56 2.75 -10.39
N ALA A 355 -26.19 2.38 -11.62
CA ALA A 355 -25.94 0.99 -12.04
C ALA A 355 -24.88 0.22 -11.22
N THR A 356 -23.87 0.92 -10.70
CA THR A 356 -22.79 0.31 -9.92
C THR A 356 -23.19 0.12 -8.45
N LEU A 357 -23.96 1.05 -7.91
CA LEU A 357 -24.57 0.87 -6.59
C LEU A 357 -25.55 -0.30 -6.61
N VAL A 358 -26.28 -0.48 -7.72
CA VAL A 358 -27.19 -1.62 -7.96
C VAL A 358 -26.44 -2.94 -7.92
N GLU A 359 -25.37 -3.07 -8.71
CA GLU A 359 -24.58 -4.30 -8.78
C GLU A 359 -23.94 -4.64 -7.42
N THR A 360 -23.43 -3.63 -6.71
CA THR A 360 -22.83 -3.80 -5.38
C THR A 360 -23.87 -4.27 -4.35
N PHE A 361 -25.03 -3.60 -4.30
CA PHE A 361 -26.09 -3.95 -3.37
C PHE A 361 -26.69 -5.33 -3.71
N ALA A 362 -26.74 -5.71 -4.99
CA ALA A 362 -27.19 -7.03 -5.42
C ALA A 362 -26.30 -8.14 -4.85
N TRP A 363 -24.98 -7.95 -4.87
CA TRP A 363 -24.04 -8.90 -4.27
C TRP A 363 -24.10 -8.92 -2.73
N PHE A 364 -24.41 -7.80 -2.07
CA PHE A 364 -24.73 -7.83 -0.64
C PHE A 364 -26.00 -8.63 -0.36
N ILE A 365 -27.05 -8.53 -1.19
CA ILE A 365 -28.26 -9.35 -1.07
C ILE A 365 -27.92 -10.83 -1.27
N VAL A 366 -27.11 -11.16 -2.28
CA VAL A 366 -26.63 -12.53 -2.52
C VAL A 366 -25.82 -13.03 -1.32
N ALA A 367 -24.86 -12.26 -0.80
CA ALA A 367 -24.09 -12.65 0.39
C ALA A 367 -24.96 -12.79 1.66
N ALA A 368 -25.97 -11.93 1.82
CA ALA A 368 -26.93 -12.02 2.92
C ALA A 368 -27.79 -13.30 2.82
N HIS A 369 -28.16 -13.73 1.61
CA HIS A 369 -28.84 -15.01 1.38
C HIS A 369 -28.04 -16.20 1.96
N TYR A 370 -26.70 -16.15 1.87
CA TYR A 370 -25.80 -17.14 2.47
C TYR A 370 -25.32 -16.76 3.88
N LYS A 371 -26.10 -15.94 4.60
CA LYS A 371 -25.91 -15.59 6.03
C LYS A 371 -24.60 -14.87 6.37
N HIS A 372 -24.03 -14.10 5.44
CA HIS A 372 -22.86 -13.27 5.73
C HIS A 372 -23.22 -12.11 6.69
N GLU A 373 -22.62 -12.07 7.88
CA GLU A 373 -23.01 -11.16 8.98
C GLU A 373 -22.97 -9.67 8.59
N LEU A 374 -21.90 -9.23 7.92
CA LEU A 374 -21.79 -7.83 7.45
C LEU A 374 -22.83 -7.52 6.35
N ALA A 375 -23.13 -8.49 5.49
CA ALA A 375 -24.05 -8.29 4.39
C ALA A 375 -25.49 -8.17 4.91
N LEU A 376 -25.86 -9.01 5.88
CA LEU A 376 -27.13 -8.91 6.61
C LEU A 376 -27.30 -7.50 7.21
N LYS A 377 -26.30 -6.99 7.92
CA LYS A 377 -26.33 -5.64 8.52
C LYS A 377 -26.46 -4.50 7.50
N ILE A 378 -25.91 -4.68 6.29
CA ILE A 378 -25.99 -3.69 5.20
C ILE A 378 -27.38 -3.74 4.53
N VAL A 379 -27.87 -4.95 4.25
CA VAL A 379 -29.17 -5.18 3.59
C VAL A 379 -30.33 -4.79 4.50
N GLU A 380 -30.34 -5.22 5.77
CA GLU A 380 -31.42 -4.92 6.73
C GLU A 380 -31.60 -3.41 6.99
N GLY A 381 -30.50 -2.65 6.91
CA GLY A 381 -30.53 -1.21 7.17
C GLY A 381 -30.59 -0.33 5.92
N HIS A 382 -30.56 -0.90 4.71
CA HIS A 382 -30.40 -0.20 3.43
C HIS A 382 -29.33 0.91 3.46
N ARG A 383 -28.26 0.73 4.25
CA ARG A 383 -27.44 1.84 4.81
C ARG A 383 -26.88 2.76 3.71
N GLY A 384 -27.60 3.83 3.40
CA GLY A 384 -27.20 4.87 2.45
C GLY A 384 -27.46 4.57 0.96
N TYR A 385 -28.22 3.53 0.62
CA TYR A 385 -28.59 3.23 -0.77
C TYR A 385 -29.97 3.81 -1.12
N PRO A 386 -30.11 4.52 -2.26
CA PRO A 386 -31.41 4.97 -2.76
C PRO A 386 -32.38 3.81 -3.04
N ASP A 387 -33.69 4.02 -2.85
CA ASP A 387 -34.71 2.97 -3.04
C ASP A 387 -34.71 2.39 -4.46
N ASP A 388 -34.48 3.22 -5.49
CA ASP A 388 -34.39 2.78 -6.89
C ASP A 388 -33.20 1.86 -7.13
N VAL A 389 -32.10 2.09 -6.42
CA VAL A 389 -30.92 1.22 -6.43
C VAL A 389 -31.21 -0.11 -5.75
N VAL A 390 -31.88 -0.08 -4.59
CA VAL A 390 -32.26 -1.29 -3.85
C VAL A 390 -33.16 -2.19 -4.69
N VAL A 391 -34.20 -1.63 -5.31
CA VAL A 391 -35.15 -2.40 -6.14
C VAL A 391 -34.44 -3.06 -7.33
N GLN A 392 -33.59 -2.32 -8.05
CA GLN A 392 -32.85 -2.88 -9.17
C GLN A 392 -31.84 -3.95 -8.72
N ALA A 393 -31.25 -3.77 -7.54
CA ALA A 393 -30.31 -4.70 -6.95
C ALA A 393 -30.99 -6.03 -6.57
N GLU A 394 -32.20 -5.99 -6.01
CA GLU A 394 -32.99 -7.19 -5.73
C GLU A 394 -33.32 -7.98 -7.00
N ILE A 395 -33.67 -7.30 -8.09
CA ILE A 395 -33.94 -7.94 -9.40
C ILE A 395 -32.68 -8.64 -9.90
N MET A 396 -31.53 -7.99 -9.79
CA MET A 396 -30.24 -8.57 -10.19
C MET A 396 -29.85 -9.75 -9.30
N ALA A 397 -29.97 -9.61 -7.97
CA ALA A 397 -29.67 -10.68 -7.01
C ALA A 397 -30.52 -11.93 -7.27
N LYS A 398 -31.82 -11.76 -7.55
CA LYS A 398 -32.71 -12.87 -7.95
C LYS A 398 -32.20 -13.57 -9.21
N LYS A 399 -31.68 -12.84 -10.21
CA LYS A 399 -31.11 -13.46 -11.43
C LYS A 399 -29.82 -14.24 -11.12
N ILE A 400 -28.97 -13.70 -10.24
CA ILE A 400 -27.73 -14.37 -9.81
C ILE A 400 -28.08 -15.68 -9.10
N LEU A 401 -28.96 -15.62 -8.09
CA LEU A 401 -29.39 -16.78 -7.29
C LEU A 401 -30.16 -17.84 -8.10
N SER A 402 -30.89 -17.45 -9.14
CA SER A 402 -31.63 -18.36 -10.02
C SER A 402 -30.81 -18.93 -11.18
N SER A 403 -29.56 -18.48 -11.36
CA SER A 403 -28.68 -19.08 -12.35
C SER A 403 -28.32 -20.52 -11.93
N THR A 404 -28.53 -21.47 -12.85
CA THR A 404 -28.44 -22.93 -12.60
C THR A 404 -27.07 -23.40 -12.10
N LYS A 405 -26.02 -22.58 -12.26
CA LYS A 405 -24.68 -22.86 -11.73
C LYS A 405 -24.58 -22.70 -10.22
N LEU A 406 -25.39 -21.87 -9.56
CA LEU A 406 -25.33 -21.66 -8.10
C LEU A 406 -26.21 -22.66 -7.33
N ALA A 407 -27.35 -23.07 -7.91
CA ALA A 407 -28.26 -24.04 -7.31
C ALA A 407 -27.64 -25.45 -7.17
N LEU A 408 -26.79 -25.85 -8.13
CA LEU A 408 -26.06 -27.13 -8.08
C LEU A 408 -25.04 -27.21 -6.93
N TYR A 409 -24.55 -26.07 -6.44
CA TYR A 409 -23.60 -26.05 -5.31
C TYR A 409 -24.29 -26.02 -3.95
N SER A 410 -25.53 -25.53 -3.83
CA SER A 410 -26.28 -25.61 -2.57
C SER A 410 -26.68 -27.04 -2.21
N GLU A 411 -26.92 -27.91 -3.20
CA GLU A 411 -27.19 -29.35 -2.97
C GLU A 411 -25.93 -30.14 -2.58
N ILE A 412 -24.73 -29.62 -2.86
CA ILE A 412 -23.45 -30.26 -2.49
C ILE A 412 -23.01 -29.84 -1.07
N MET A 413 -23.54 -28.73 -0.55
CA MET A 413 -23.16 -28.12 0.72
C MET A 413 -24.22 -28.30 1.84
N SER A 414 -25.39 -28.84 1.52
CA SER A 414 -26.36 -29.38 2.49
C SER A 414 -26.08 -30.85 2.76
#